data_AF-A0A4Y8MG58-F1
#
_entry.id   AF-A0A4Y8MG58-F1
#
_cell.length_a   1.000
_cell.length_b   1.000
_cell.length_c   1.000
_cell.angle_alpha   90.00
_cell.angle_beta   90.00
_cell.angle_gamma   90.00
#
_symmetry.space_group_name_H-M   'P 1'
#
loop_
_entity.id
_entity.type
_entity.pdbx_description
1 polymer ?
#
loop_
_entity_poly.entity_id
_entity_poly.type
_entity_poly.pdbx_seq_one_letter_code
_entity_poly.pdbx_strand_id
1 'polypeptide(L)'
;MSALGPEEIYQRAVMVNDGSGVLVTALSADHSYVLTARHNLLKERTNVASLMEPNETVVKLRDGTEIEVRQLIVSPMLDIAVIVVVSQTLDPTATSTSVEMEQSMWLVGFPEIRRNLNDPLRLFTGQIESFGAMSIDVSTKSFAPVDEVRGVSGGGVYIKAAKRWILVAVECEMEGRLQEGHNWLRCIGIPAFDDLIREHGFPPILPPFLLSFSRLADAAFPLPGFECPATLQRLRTVLLSVIRTNLATDSPTPNGILSTFGKRLLVQEDPECSLLDRKLWISWLEYLTLSVLLDRPQVVDADYIETLRSRRRFLYSGSDGEWTAFVERIIQSDLGDLADDGLVLVSNRIEGSPAKTRSIRDLSRVVPDIGLPLSGALDIGIPRKPIGKVKLFHLDGLHMDCIVRQEELYDNKLGLDEHTVLQLLAEAYRASIAQ
;
A
#
# COMPACT_ATOMS: atom_id res chain seq x y z
N MET A 1 -10.55 16.05 6.73
CA MET A 1 -9.44 15.08 6.90
C MET A 1 -8.20 15.69 6.30
N SER A 2 -7.16 15.88 7.11
CA SER A 2 -5.96 16.63 6.77
C SER A 2 -5.22 16.04 5.57
N ALA A 3 -4.72 16.90 4.68
CA ALA A 3 -3.62 16.51 3.80
C ALA A 3 -2.55 15.84 4.68
N LEU A 4 -2.12 14.63 4.33
CA LEU A 4 -1.03 13.94 5.02
C LEU A 4 0.14 14.92 5.10
N GLY A 5 0.44 15.39 6.31
CA GLY A 5 1.54 16.30 6.58
C GLY A 5 2.88 15.59 6.37
N PRO A 6 4.01 16.27 6.61
CA PRO A 6 5.32 15.63 6.61
C PRO A 6 5.48 14.56 7.71
N GLU A 7 4.51 14.41 8.61
CA GLU A 7 4.60 13.52 9.76
C GLU A 7 4.81 12.05 9.36
N GLU A 8 4.19 11.60 8.27
CA GLU A 8 4.36 10.23 7.75
C GLU A 8 5.83 9.92 7.43
N ILE A 9 6.56 10.86 6.83
CA ILE A 9 7.98 10.68 6.49
C ILE A 9 8.91 10.97 7.66
N TYR A 10 8.48 11.80 8.62
CA TYR A 10 9.24 12.09 9.84
C TYR A 10 9.31 10.89 10.78
N GLN A 11 8.22 10.12 10.88
CA GLN A 11 8.18 8.89 11.69
C GLN A 11 9.10 7.78 11.14
N ARG A 12 9.50 7.88 9.87
CA ARG A 12 10.42 6.93 9.22
C ARG A 12 11.87 7.31 9.36
N ALA A 13 12.17 8.57 9.65
CA ALA A 13 13.54 9.00 9.79
C ALA A 13 14.08 8.46 11.12
N VAL A 14 15.24 7.80 11.07
CA VAL A 14 15.99 7.37 12.25
C VAL A 14 17.41 7.92 12.23
N MET A 15 18.00 8.09 13.40
CA MET A 15 19.43 8.33 13.54
C MET A 15 20.15 6.97 13.53
N VAL A 16 21.23 6.86 12.77
CA VAL A 16 22.07 5.67 12.69
C VAL A 16 23.49 6.10 13.02
N ASN A 17 23.96 5.81 14.23
CA ASN A 17 25.25 6.30 14.73
C ASN A 17 25.42 7.81 14.47
N ASP A 18 26.41 8.16 13.64
CA ASP A 18 26.72 9.53 13.24
C ASP A 18 26.04 9.96 11.93
N GLY A 19 25.04 9.22 11.45
CA GLY A 19 24.27 9.48 10.25
C GLY A 19 22.76 9.34 10.44
N SER A 20 22.07 9.11 9.33
CA SER A 20 20.62 8.96 9.24
C SER A 20 20.24 7.59 8.66
N GLY A 21 18.97 7.26 8.72
CA GLY A 21 18.41 6.05 8.13
C GLY A 21 16.93 6.21 7.84
N VAL A 22 16.38 5.30 7.04
CA VAL A 22 14.95 5.21 6.74
C VAL A 22 14.40 3.89 7.26
N LEU A 23 13.52 3.99 8.24
CA LEU A 23 12.79 2.87 8.80
C LEU A 23 11.64 2.47 7.88
N VAL A 24 11.69 1.23 7.41
CA VAL A 24 10.70 0.61 6.51
C VAL A 24 10.24 -0.74 7.04
N THR A 25 9.03 -1.14 6.66
CA THR A 25 8.47 -2.44 7.01
C THR A 25 9.11 -3.57 6.20
N ALA A 26 9.15 -4.77 6.76
CA ALA A 26 9.45 -6.01 6.02
C ALA A 26 8.18 -6.86 5.86
N LEU A 27 8.14 -7.74 4.86
CA LEU A 27 7.14 -8.82 4.77
C LEU A 27 7.41 -9.88 5.86
N SER A 28 7.38 -9.45 7.12
CA SER A 28 7.74 -10.20 8.30
C SER A 28 6.96 -9.66 9.49
N ALA A 29 6.64 -10.53 10.43
CA ALA A 29 6.09 -10.12 11.72
C ALA A 29 7.20 -9.72 12.71
N ASP A 30 8.40 -10.26 12.50
CA ASP A 30 9.41 -10.37 13.53
C ASP A 30 10.42 -9.23 13.49
N HIS A 31 10.56 -8.56 12.35
CA HIS A 31 11.55 -7.53 12.13
C HIS A 31 11.09 -6.46 11.14
N SER A 32 11.76 -5.31 11.22
CA SER A 32 11.71 -4.21 10.25
C SER A 32 13.11 -3.94 9.72
N TYR A 33 13.23 -3.05 8.73
CA TYR A 33 14.52 -2.65 8.17
C TYR A 33 14.78 -1.16 8.39
N VAL A 34 16.05 -0.81 8.58
CA VAL A 34 16.54 0.55 8.40
C VAL A 34 17.48 0.56 7.21
N LEU A 35 17.13 1.35 6.19
CA LEU A 35 17.97 1.60 5.02
C LEU A 35 18.91 2.77 5.34
N THR A 36 20.20 2.63 5.08
CA THR A 36 21.19 3.66 5.40
C THR A 36 22.41 3.60 4.47
N ALA A 37 23.29 4.60 4.57
CA ALA A 37 24.58 4.58 3.91
C ALA A 37 25.55 3.63 4.63
N ARG A 38 26.36 2.88 3.89
CA ARG A 38 27.31 1.92 4.47
C ARG A 38 28.37 2.61 5.33
N HIS A 39 28.82 3.81 4.95
CA HIS A 39 29.81 4.55 5.73
C HIS A 39 29.34 4.95 7.14
N ASN A 40 28.02 4.93 7.42
CA ASN A 40 27.50 5.14 8.78
C ASN A 40 27.79 3.97 9.72
N LEU A 41 28.17 2.81 9.18
CA LEU A 41 28.49 1.60 9.92
C LEU A 41 30.01 1.34 9.99
N LEU A 42 30.84 2.31 9.61
CA LEU A 42 32.29 2.18 9.73
C LEU A 42 32.77 2.66 11.11
N LYS A 43 33.61 1.87 11.77
CA LYS A 43 34.32 2.26 13.00
C LYS A 43 35.26 3.44 12.74
N GLU A 44 35.90 3.44 11.57
CA GLU A 44 36.79 4.50 11.11
C GLU A 44 36.41 4.89 9.68
N ARG A 45 36.02 6.15 9.46
CA ARG A 45 35.58 6.64 8.14
C ARG A 45 36.62 6.45 7.01
N THR A 46 37.90 6.38 7.36
CA THR A 46 39.01 6.19 6.40
C THR A 46 39.31 4.73 6.09
N ASN A 47 38.78 3.79 6.88
CA ASN A 47 39.03 2.37 6.73
C ASN A 47 37.74 1.64 6.33
N VAL A 48 37.55 1.46 5.02
CA VAL A 48 36.36 0.79 4.47
C VAL A 48 36.21 -0.67 4.90
N ALA A 49 37.21 -1.29 5.54
CA ALA A 49 37.11 -2.66 6.06
C ALA A 49 36.67 -2.72 7.53
N SER A 50 36.62 -1.60 8.27
CA SER A 50 36.28 -1.59 9.69
C SER A 50 34.78 -1.42 9.91
N LEU A 51 34.00 -2.47 9.69
CA LEU A 51 32.56 -2.44 9.97
C LEU A 51 32.29 -2.60 11.47
N MET A 52 31.28 -1.89 11.96
CA MET A 52 30.68 -2.11 13.27
C MET A 52 29.93 -3.44 13.31
N GLU A 53 29.88 -4.04 14.48
CA GLU A 53 29.01 -5.18 14.77
C GLU A 53 27.60 -4.72 15.18
N PRO A 54 26.57 -5.59 15.12
CA PRO A 54 25.21 -5.26 15.54
C PRO A 54 25.10 -4.61 16.93
N ASN A 55 25.86 -5.11 17.91
CA ASN A 55 25.88 -4.60 19.29
C ASN A 55 26.62 -3.27 19.47
N GLU A 56 27.40 -2.84 18.48
CA GLU A 56 28.09 -1.55 18.44
C GLU A 56 27.27 -0.49 17.68
N THR A 57 26.23 -0.92 16.96
CA THR A 57 25.41 -0.04 16.12
C THR A 57 24.22 0.50 16.91
N VAL A 58 24.08 1.82 16.91
CA VAL A 58 22.99 2.52 17.60
C VAL A 58 22.01 3.09 16.59
N VAL A 59 20.75 2.66 16.69
CA VAL A 59 19.63 3.20 15.90
C VAL A 59 18.65 3.88 16.83
N LYS A 60 18.28 5.14 16.55
CA LYS A 60 17.34 5.92 17.38
C LYS A 60 16.19 6.49 16.57
N LEU A 61 14.99 6.38 17.11
CA LEU A 61 13.81 7.12 16.65
C LEU A 61 13.98 8.63 16.91
N ARG A 62 13.11 9.43 16.29
CA ARG A 62 13.11 10.89 16.45
C ARG A 62 12.98 11.35 17.92
N ASP A 63 12.27 10.60 18.75
CA ASP A 63 12.08 10.88 20.17
C ASP A 63 13.27 10.43 21.05
N GLY A 64 14.31 9.86 20.44
CA GLY A 64 15.52 9.35 21.11
C GLY A 64 15.43 7.89 21.55
N THR A 65 14.29 7.22 21.36
CA THR A 65 14.13 5.80 21.68
C THR A 65 15.08 4.95 20.85
N GLU A 66 15.90 4.13 21.50
CA GLU A 66 16.80 3.19 20.84
C GLU A 66 16.04 1.95 20.34
N ILE A 67 16.37 1.52 19.12
CA ILE A 67 15.82 0.32 18.50
C ILE A 67 16.87 -0.78 18.57
N GLU A 68 16.49 -1.96 19.06
CA GLU A 68 17.38 -3.12 19.08
C GLU A 68 17.75 -3.57 17.67
N VAL A 69 19.07 -3.59 17.42
CA VAL A 69 19.69 -4.07 16.17
C VAL A 69 19.97 -5.57 16.27
N ARG A 70 19.50 -6.33 15.29
CA ARG A 70 19.68 -7.79 15.23
C ARG A 70 20.78 -8.19 14.26
N GLN A 71 20.85 -7.55 13.11
CA GLN A 71 21.78 -7.93 12.05
C GLN A 71 22.08 -6.74 11.13
N LEU A 72 23.28 -6.75 10.55
CA LEU A 72 23.71 -5.79 9.54
C LEU A 72 23.91 -6.53 8.22
N ILE A 73 23.39 -5.95 7.13
CA ILE A 73 23.58 -6.42 5.77
C ILE A 73 24.25 -5.28 5.01
N VAL A 74 25.45 -5.49 4.50
CA VAL A 74 26.27 -4.41 3.94
C VAL A 74 26.65 -4.75 2.51
N SER A 75 26.44 -3.82 1.57
CA SER A 75 26.87 -4.03 0.20
C SER A 75 28.40 -3.95 0.08
N PRO A 76 29.04 -4.88 -0.64
CA PRO A 76 30.47 -4.78 -0.93
C PRO A 76 30.79 -3.80 -2.06
N MET A 77 29.80 -3.41 -2.87
CA MET A 77 30.00 -2.61 -4.10
C MET A 77 29.43 -1.19 -4.00
N LEU A 78 28.29 -1.03 -3.34
CA LEU A 78 27.59 0.24 -3.19
C LEU A 78 27.75 0.76 -1.76
N ASP A 79 27.64 2.07 -1.57
CA ASP A 79 27.67 2.70 -0.25
C ASP A 79 26.31 2.57 0.48
N ILE A 80 25.77 1.36 0.54
CA ILE A 80 24.47 1.07 1.15
C ILE A 80 24.57 -0.06 2.18
N ALA A 81 23.72 0.04 3.19
CA ALA A 81 23.52 -1.01 4.17
C ALA A 81 22.04 -1.09 4.60
N VAL A 82 21.64 -2.29 5.01
CA VAL A 82 20.35 -2.59 5.62
C VAL A 82 20.59 -3.10 7.03
N ILE A 83 19.99 -2.44 8.02
CA ILE A 83 20.01 -2.85 9.42
C ILE A 83 18.70 -3.56 9.70
N VAL A 84 18.77 -4.83 10.11
CA VAL A 84 17.62 -5.59 10.58
C VAL A 84 17.39 -5.26 12.03
N VAL A 85 16.21 -4.74 12.35
CA VAL A 85 15.82 -4.31 13.70
C VAL A 85 14.59 -5.05 14.18
N VAL A 86 14.33 -5.02 15.49
CA VAL A 86 13.06 -5.54 16.04
C VAL A 86 11.86 -4.89 15.37
N SER A 87 10.80 -5.67 15.16
CA SER A 87 9.59 -5.24 14.47
C SER A 87 9.05 -3.90 14.99
N GLN A 88 8.75 -2.99 14.09
CA GLN A 88 8.21 -1.66 14.39
C GLN A 88 6.80 -1.52 13.83
N THR A 89 5.88 -0.97 14.64
CA THR A 89 4.51 -0.67 14.20
C THR A 89 4.50 0.61 13.38
N LEU A 90 4.41 0.47 12.06
CA LEU A 90 4.45 1.57 11.11
C LEU A 90 3.40 1.35 10.04
N ASP A 91 2.91 2.46 9.47
CA ASP A 91 2.18 2.38 8.22
C ASP A 91 3.10 1.84 7.09
N PRO A 92 2.55 1.23 6.03
CA PRO A 92 3.28 0.85 4.82
C PRO A 92 4.11 1.98 4.22
N THR A 93 5.38 1.74 3.92
CA THR A 93 6.15 2.67 3.07
C THR A 93 5.79 2.42 1.62
N ALA A 94 5.23 3.41 0.93
CA ALA A 94 5.16 3.36 -0.52
C ALA A 94 6.55 3.59 -1.12
N THR A 95 6.99 2.70 -2.01
CA THR A 95 8.22 2.83 -2.78
C THR A 95 7.91 2.93 -4.27
N SER A 96 8.79 3.56 -5.04
CA SER A 96 8.66 3.65 -6.50
C SER A 96 10.02 3.79 -7.15
N THR A 97 10.15 3.21 -8.34
CA THR A 97 11.27 3.44 -9.26
C THR A 97 10.93 4.49 -10.33
N SER A 98 9.65 4.81 -10.48
CA SER A 98 9.16 5.80 -11.43
C SER A 98 9.28 7.18 -10.82
N VAL A 99 10.25 7.95 -11.33
CA VAL A 99 10.46 9.37 -11.05
C VAL A 99 10.51 10.14 -12.36
N GLU A 100 10.24 11.44 -12.30
CA GLU A 100 10.31 12.33 -13.46
C GLU A 100 11.40 13.38 -13.27
N MET A 101 12.01 13.84 -14.36
CA MET A 101 12.95 14.96 -14.31
C MET A 101 12.23 16.22 -13.83
N GLU A 102 12.92 17.05 -13.03
CA GLU A 102 12.39 18.25 -12.37
C GLU A 102 11.27 17.98 -11.35
N GLN A 103 10.96 16.72 -11.04
CA GLN A 103 9.97 16.37 -10.05
C GLN A 103 10.40 16.86 -8.66
N SER A 104 9.52 17.57 -7.96
CA SER A 104 9.83 18.06 -6.61
C SER A 104 10.04 16.90 -5.64
N MET A 105 11.12 16.99 -4.86
CA MET A 105 11.48 16.00 -3.85
C MET A 105 11.73 16.64 -2.48
N TRP A 106 11.58 15.84 -1.44
CA TRP A 106 11.99 16.15 -0.07
C TRP A 106 13.03 15.14 0.41
N LEU A 107 14.15 15.63 0.94
CA LEU A 107 15.16 14.83 1.65
C LEU A 107 14.99 15.05 3.15
N VAL A 108 14.91 13.95 3.91
CA VAL A 108 14.72 13.98 5.36
C VAL A 108 15.82 13.20 6.07
N GLY A 109 16.44 13.82 7.07
CA GLY A 109 17.50 13.20 7.88
C GLY A 109 17.86 14.00 9.13
N PHE A 110 18.91 13.57 9.82
CA PHE A 110 19.38 14.14 11.10
C PHE A 110 20.79 14.72 10.97
N PRO A 111 20.91 16.02 10.65
CA PRO A 111 22.19 16.71 10.63
C PRO A 111 22.91 16.61 11.97
N GLU A 112 24.22 16.44 11.93
CA GLU A 112 25.09 16.27 13.10
C GLU A 112 24.90 17.40 14.12
N ILE A 113 24.87 18.65 13.65
CA ILE A 113 24.75 19.84 14.52
C ILE A 113 23.39 19.96 15.24
N ARG A 114 22.38 19.17 14.82
CA ARG A 114 21.02 19.28 15.35
C ARG A 114 20.66 18.15 16.32
N ARG A 115 21.45 17.08 16.41
CA ARG A 115 21.07 15.86 17.16
C ARG A 115 20.77 16.06 18.64
N ASN A 116 21.36 17.10 19.23
CA ASN A 116 21.15 17.46 20.63
C ASN A 116 20.09 18.55 20.83
N LEU A 117 19.39 18.96 19.77
CA LEU A 117 18.29 19.93 19.83
C LEU A 117 16.95 19.22 20.05
N ASN A 118 15.96 19.98 20.51
CA ASN A 118 14.59 19.48 20.69
C ASN A 118 13.92 19.04 19.37
N ASP A 119 14.39 19.56 18.23
CA ASP A 119 13.96 19.13 16.90
C ASP A 119 15.20 18.78 16.05
N PRO A 120 15.69 17.54 16.18
CA PRO A 120 16.95 17.11 15.56
C PRO A 120 16.80 16.79 14.07
N LEU A 121 15.56 16.66 13.59
CA LEU A 121 15.25 16.33 12.21
C LEU A 121 15.32 17.56 11.31
N ARG A 122 15.73 17.36 10.05
CA ARG A 122 15.71 18.40 9.03
C ARG A 122 15.09 17.87 7.74
N LEU A 123 14.35 18.76 7.08
CA LEU A 123 13.78 18.56 5.76
C LEU A 123 14.43 19.54 4.79
N PHE A 124 14.91 19.00 3.68
CA PHE A 124 15.45 19.75 2.55
C PHE A 124 14.50 19.57 1.38
N THR A 125 14.18 20.67 0.68
CA THR A 125 13.36 20.62 -0.54
C THR A 125 14.24 20.74 -1.76
N GLY A 126 13.86 20.08 -2.83
CA GLY A 126 14.67 19.97 -4.03
C GLY A 126 13.89 19.49 -5.23
N GLN A 127 14.62 19.02 -6.24
CA GLN A 127 14.06 18.39 -7.41
C GLN A 127 14.96 17.25 -7.91
N ILE A 128 14.36 16.31 -8.64
CA ILE A 128 15.07 15.26 -9.36
C ILE A 128 15.74 15.87 -10.59
N GLU A 129 17.04 15.64 -10.75
CA GLU A 129 17.82 16.19 -11.87
C GLU A 129 18.13 15.11 -12.91
N SER A 130 18.46 13.91 -12.44
CA SER A 130 18.77 12.75 -13.27
C SER A 130 18.37 11.47 -12.54
N PHE A 131 18.07 10.42 -13.28
CA PHE A 131 17.79 9.10 -12.70
C PHE A 131 18.28 7.98 -13.61
N GLY A 132 18.83 6.95 -12.99
CA GLY A 132 19.24 5.71 -13.62
C GLY A 132 18.55 4.50 -12.97
N ALA A 133 19.03 3.30 -13.29
CA ALA A 133 18.43 2.07 -12.76
C ALA A 133 18.54 1.95 -11.23
N MET A 134 19.64 2.42 -10.64
CA MET A 134 19.98 2.24 -9.22
C MET A 134 20.34 3.55 -8.51
N SER A 135 20.40 4.68 -9.20
CA SER A 135 20.81 5.96 -8.64
C SER A 135 19.90 7.08 -9.11
N ILE A 136 19.75 8.08 -8.27
CA ILE A 136 18.98 9.30 -8.54
C ILE A 136 19.86 10.47 -8.14
N ASP A 137 20.06 11.40 -9.05
CA ASP A 137 20.75 12.65 -8.77
C ASP A 137 19.71 13.74 -8.49
N VAL A 138 19.91 14.49 -7.43
CA VAL A 138 18.94 15.48 -6.95
C VAL A 138 19.64 16.79 -6.62
N SER A 139 18.92 17.91 -6.80
CA SER A 139 19.38 19.22 -6.34
C SER A 139 18.53 19.72 -5.18
N THR A 140 19.15 20.37 -4.21
CA THR A 140 18.46 21.03 -3.08
C THR A 140 18.34 22.54 -3.31
N LYS A 141 17.18 23.12 -2.96
CA LYS A 141 16.87 24.55 -3.17
C LYS A 141 17.59 25.47 -2.19
N SER A 142 18.01 24.95 -1.05
CA SER A 142 18.69 25.73 0.00
C SER A 142 20.19 25.54 -0.10
N PHE A 143 20.93 26.66 -0.15
CA PHE A 143 22.33 26.70 0.29
C PHE A 143 22.37 26.42 1.80
N ALA A 144 22.16 25.17 2.19
CA ALA A 144 22.43 24.75 3.54
C ALA A 144 23.95 24.83 3.71
N PRO A 145 24.46 25.52 4.75
CA PRO A 145 25.87 25.42 5.10
C PRO A 145 26.28 23.94 5.15
N VAL A 146 27.53 23.61 4.79
CA VAL A 146 28.01 22.21 4.80
C VAL A 146 27.74 21.52 6.14
N ASP A 147 27.79 22.28 7.24
CA ASP A 147 27.49 21.81 8.60
C ASP A 147 26.01 21.42 8.81
N GLU A 148 25.08 22.00 8.05
CA GLU A 148 23.65 21.62 8.07
C GLU A 148 23.35 20.37 7.23
N VAL A 149 24.22 19.99 6.29
CA VAL A 149 24.06 18.78 5.45
C VAL A 149 24.81 17.59 6.04
N ARG A 150 25.91 17.84 6.74
CA ARG A 150 26.71 16.80 7.38
C ARG A 150 25.87 15.99 8.37
N GLY A 151 25.90 14.66 8.23
CA GLY A 151 25.14 13.72 9.05
C GLY A 151 23.76 13.34 8.48
N VAL A 152 23.35 13.94 7.36
CA VAL A 152 22.10 13.58 6.65
C VAL A 152 22.22 12.24 5.91
N SER A 153 23.44 11.75 5.66
CA SER A 153 23.64 10.52 4.89
C SER A 153 22.96 9.31 5.51
N GLY A 154 22.33 8.52 4.65
CA GLY A 154 21.29 7.53 4.96
C GLY A 154 19.88 8.10 5.06
N GLY A 155 19.69 9.40 4.83
CA GLY A 155 18.39 10.07 4.84
C GLY A 155 17.49 9.68 3.66
N GLY A 156 16.18 9.72 3.86
CA GLY A 156 15.21 9.30 2.83
C GLY A 156 14.87 10.42 1.85
N VAL A 157 14.83 10.09 0.57
CA VAL A 157 14.36 10.97 -0.51
C VAL A 157 12.96 10.56 -0.92
N TYR A 158 12.04 11.52 -0.83
CA TYR A 158 10.62 11.31 -1.06
C TYR A 158 10.09 12.21 -2.17
N ILE A 159 9.24 11.65 -3.02
CA ILE A 159 8.39 12.42 -3.93
C ILE A 159 6.96 12.40 -3.43
N LYS A 160 6.17 13.37 -3.87
CA LYS A 160 4.73 13.39 -3.58
C LYS A 160 3.95 12.94 -4.81
N ALA A 161 3.18 11.86 -4.68
CA ALA A 161 2.22 11.44 -5.69
C ALA A 161 0.81 11.48 -5.08
N ALA A 162 -0.08 12.26 -5.70
CA ALA A 162 -1.40 12.58 -5.16
C ALA A 162 -1.31 13.07 -3.70
N LYS A 163 -1.82 12.28 -2.74
CA LYS A 163 -1.83 12.60 -1.31
C LYS A 163 -0.80 11.82 -0.48
N ARG A 164 0.14 11.10 -1.11
CA ARG A 164 1.11 10.28 -0.40
C ARG A 164 2.55 10.65 -0.69
N TRP A 165 3.39 10.40 0.29
CA TRP A 165 4.83 10.39 0.15
C TRP A 165 5.28 9.02 -0.32
N ILE A 166 6.16 9.01 -1.31
CA ILE A 166 6.74 7.81 -1.88
C ILE A 166 8.24 7.90 -1.70
N LEU A 167 8.83 6.92 -1.02
CA LEU A 167 10.27 6.78 -0.89
C LEU A 167 10.85 6.29 -2.21
N VAL A 168 11.79 7.05 -2.79
CA VAL A 168 12.40 6.73 -4.10
C VAL A 168 13.88 6.42 -4.00
N ALA A 169 14.57 6.97 -3.00
CA ALA A 169 15.99 6.74 -2.78
C ALA A 169 16.40 7.02 -1.34
N VAL A 170 17.63 6.63 -1.01
CA VAL A 170 18.35 6.98 0.20
C VAL A 170 19.57 7.81 -0.19
N GLU A 171 19.82 8.93 0.47
CA GLU A 171 21.03 9.71 0.25
C GLU A 171 22.23 8.94 0.80
N CYS A 172 23.25 8.71 -0.02
CA CYS A 172 24.44 7.95 0.39
C CYS A 172 25.75 8.64 0.00
N GLU A 173 25.74 9.51 -1.01
CA GLU A 173 26.95 10.16 -1.50
C GLU A 173 26.67 11.62 -1.88
N MET A 174 27.55 12.53 -1.46
CA MET A 174 27.63 13.85 -2.08
C MET A 174 28.51 13.73 -3.32
N GLU A 175 27.97 14.01 -4.50
CA GLU A 175 28.82 14.12 -5.69
C GLU A 175 29.70 15.37 -5.55
N GLY A 176 31.02 15.19 -5.71
CA GLY A 176 31.95 16.31 -5.76
C GLY A 176 33.25 16.09 -4.99
N ARG A 177 34.18 15.32 -5.58
CA ARG A 177 35.60 15.48 -5.23
C ARG A 177 36.17 16.79 -5.77
N LEU A 178 35.52 17.49 -6.71
CA LEU A 178 36.00 18.75 -7.29
C LEU A 178 34.81 19.62 -7.78
N GLN A 179 34.63 20.78 -7.13
CA GLN A 179 34.19 22.06 -7.71
C GLN A 179 32.80 22.29 -8.35
N GLU A 180 31.86 21.35 -8.46
CA GLU A 180 30.53 21.65 -9.02
C GLU A 180 29.39 21.50 -8.00
N GLY A 181 28.98 22.63 -7.42
CA GLY A 181 27.68 22.84 -6.76
C GLY A 181 27.40 22.08 -5.46
N HIS A 182 27.54 22.73 -4.31
CA HIS A 182 27.17 22.24 -2.97
C HIS A 182 25.69 21.81 -2.77
N ASN A 183 24.89 21.84 -3.83
CA ASN A 183 23.46 21.54 -3.80
C ASN A 183 23.11 20.24 -4.54
N TRP A 184 24.07 19.57 -5.20
CA TRP A 184 23.85 18.33 -5.95
C TRP A 184 24.21 17.11 -5.09
N LEU A 185 23.29 16.15 -4.99
CA LEU A 185 23.43 14.95 -4.17
C LEU A 185 23.17 13.72 -5.02
N ARG A 186 23.96 12.68 -4.81
CA ARG A 186 23.74 11.36 -5.40
C ARG A 186 23.05 10.47 -4.38
N CYS A 187 21.90 9.96 -4.75
CA CYS A 187 21.10 9.07 -3.93
C CYS A 187 21.02 7.69 -4.57
N ILE A 188 20.93 6.64 -3.76
CA ILE A 188 20.80 5.27 -4.23
C ILE A 188 19.32 4.89 -4.17
N GLY A 189 18.79 4.42 -5.30
CA GLY A 189 17.40 4.03 -5.45
C GLY A 189 17.05 2.80 -4.62
N ILE A 190 15.77 2.71 -4.22
CA ILE A 190 15.25 1.57 -3.44
C ILE A 190 15.53 0.18 -4.06
N PRO A 191 15.53 -0.01 -5.39
CA PRO A 191 15.85 -1.32 -5.99
C PRO A 191 17.20 -1.90 -5.56
N ALA A 192 18.21 -1.06 -5.31
CA ALA A 192 19.51 -1.53 -4.85
C ALA A 192 19.45 -2.14 -3.43
N PHE A 193 18.56 -1.60 -2.59
CA PHE A 193 18.29 -2.16 -1.26
C PHE A 193 17.46 -3.44 -1.36
N ASP A 194 16.44 -3.48 -2.22
CA ASP A 194 15.66 -4.70 -2.47
C ASP A 194 16.55 -5.85 -2.97
N ASP A 195 17.49 -5.56 -3.89
CA ASP A 195 18.48 -6.52 -4.37
C ASP A 195 19.35 -7.05 -3.23
N LEU A 196 19.90 -6.15 -2.41
CA LEU A 196 20.74 -6.52 -1.27
C LEU A 196 19.99 -7.41 -0.26
N ILE A 197 18.74 -7.06 0.06
CA ILE A 197 17.86 -7.84 0.96
C ILE A 197 17.61 -9.23 0.39
N ARG A 198 17.25 -9.30 -0.90
CA ARG A 198 16.95 -10.54 -1.61
C ARG A 198 18.16 -11.47 -1.70
N GLU A 199 19.33 -10.95 -2.04
CA GLU A 199 20.58 -11.72 -2.12
C GLU A 199 20.97 -12.39 -0.80
N HIS A 200 20.59 -11.78 0.32
CA HIS A 200 20.81 -12.30 1.67
C HIS A 200 19.66 -13.17 2.19
N GLY A 201 18.65 -13.45 1.37
CA GLY A 201 17.52 -14.33 1.72
C GLY A 201 16.50 -13.71 2.67
N PHE A 202 16.47 -12.38 2.78
CA PHE A 202 15.53 -11.67 3.64
C PHE A 202 14.20 -11.35 2.92
N PRO A 203 13.07 -11.27 3.66
CA PRO A 203 11.79 -10.88 3.08
C PRO A 203 11.82 -9.47 2.47
N PRO A 204 11.07 -9.20 1.39
CA PRO A 204 11.08 -7.90 0.71
C PRO A 204 10.52 -6.76 1.58
N ILE A 205 10.77 -5.51 1.15
CA ILE A 205 10.20 -4.30 1.74
C ILE A 205 8.71 -4.22 1.38
N LEU A 206 7.87 -4.87 2.18
CA LEU A 206 6.42 -4.89 2.01
C LEU A 206 5.74 -4.90 3.39
N PRO A 207 4.45 -4.53 3.49
CA PRO A 207 3.76 -4.51 4.77
C PRO A 207 3.51 -5.90 5.38
N PRO A 208 3.61 -6.07 6.70
CA PRO A 208 3.39 -7.35 7.37
C PRO A 208 1.99 -7.92 7.18
N PHE A 209 0.98 -7.07 6.98
CA PHE A 209 -0.40 -7.55 6.76
C PHE A 209 -0.55 -8.33 5.45
N LEU A 210 0.41 -8.24 4.53
CA LEU A 210 0.38 -9.01 3.29
C LEU A 210 0.72 -10.50 3.47
N LEU A 211 1.24 -10.88 4.66
CA LEU A 211 1.56 -12.26 4.99
C LEU A 211 0.34 -13.17 5.04
N SER A 212 -0.80 -12.67 5.54
CA SER A 212 -2.01 -13.48 5.73
C SER A 212 -3.23 -12.60 5.96
N PHE A 213 -4.38 -13.04 5.44
CA PHE A 213 -5.67 -12.42 5.71
C PHE A 213 -6.07 -12.44 7.20
N SER A 214 -5.51 -13.35 8.00
CA SER A 214 -5.75 -13.37 9.46
C SER A 214 -5.37 -12.05 10.13
N ARG A 215 -4.36 -11.33 9.61
CA ARG A 215 -3.92 -10.01 10.10
C ARG A 215 -4.86 -8.86 9.75
N LEU A 216 -5.85 -9.12 8.89
CA LEU A 216 -6.82 -8.16 8.40
C LEU A 216 -8.23 -8.46 8.92
N ALA A 217 -8.47 -9.68 9.43
CA ALA A 217 -9.78 -10.17 9.82
C ALA A 217 -10.51 -9.25 10.81
N ASP A 218 -9.83 -8.77 11.86
CA ASP A 218 -10.46 -7.92 12.88
C ASP A 218 -10.94 -6.56 12.34
N ALA A 219 -10.32 -6.08 11.25
CA ALA A 219 -10.70 -4.83 10.60
C ALA A 219 -11.79 -5.01 9.53
N ALA A 220 -12.08 -6.25 9.11
CA ALA A 220 -13.14 -6.54 8.15
C ALA A 220 -14.53 -6.37 8.79
N PHE A 221 -15.51 -6.07 7.93
CA PHE A 221 -16.92 -5.90 8.28
C PHE A 221 -17.14 -4.91 9.43
N PRO A 222 -16.65 -3.64 9.34
CA PRO A 222 -16.91 -2.62 10.35
C PRO A 222 -18.41 -2.36 10.55
N LEU A 223 -19.21 -2.49 9.49
CA LEU A 223 -20.68 -2.44 9.48
C LEU A 223 -21.26 -1.32 10.37
N PRO A 224 -20.91 -0.05 10.12
CA PRO A 224 -21.44 1.06 10.91
C PRO A 224 -22.95 1.21 10.70
N GLY A 225 -23.66 1.67 11.74
CA GLY A 225 -25.09 1.99 11.66
C GLY A 225 -26.06 0.92 12.18
N PHE A 226 -25.56 -0.13 12.82
CA PHE A 226 -26.38 -1.09 13.56
C PHE A 226 -27.05 -0.44 14.79
N GLU A 227 -28.32 -0.74 15.01
CA GLU A 227 -29.10 -0.32 16.16
C GLU A 227 -28.81 -1.19 17.39
N CYS A 228 -28.63 -2.50 17.20
CA CYS A 228 -28.35 -3.46 18.26
C CYS A 228 -26.89 -3.96 18.23
N PRO A 229 -26.03 -3.56 19.21
CA PRO A 229 -24.64 -4.00 19.28
C PRO A 229 -24.46 -5.52 19.39
N ALA A 230 -25.41 -6.21 20.03
CA ALA A 230 -25.35 -7.67 20.18
C ALA A 230 -25.56 -8.40 18.84
N THR A 231 -26.48 -7.89 18.01
CA THR A 231 -26.70 -8.41 16.65
C THR A 231 -25.47 -8.19 15.78
N LEU A 232 -24.87 -7.00 15.83
CA LEU A 232 -23.60 -6.70 15.14
C LEU A 232 -22.48 -7.66 15.57
N GLN A 233 -22.27 -7.83 16.88
CA GLN A 233 -21.22 -8.71 17.39
C GLN A 233 -21.41 -10.16 16.94
N ARG A 234 -22.65 -10.66 16.97
CA ARG A 234 -23.00 -12.00 16.49
C ARG A 234 -22.74 -12.16 15.00
N LEU A 235 -23.19 -11.22 14.16
CA LEU A 235 -22.95 -11.25 12.72
C LEU A 235 -21.46 -11.19 12.38
N ARG A 236 -20.70 -10.31 13.03
CA ARG A 236 -19.24 -10.27 12.86
C ARG A 236 -18.60 -11.59 13.25
N THR A 237 -19.06 -12.23 14.33
CA THR A 237 -18.55 -13.54 14.75
C THR A 237 -18.78 -14.60 13.66
N VAL A 238 -19.97 -14.63 13.07
CA VAL A 238 -20.32 -15.55 11.97
C VAL A 238 -19.54 -15.25 10.68
N LEU A 239 -19.30 -13.99 10.33
CA LEU A 239 -18.48 -13.65 9.16
C LEU A 239 -17.00 -13.97 9.38
N LEU A 240 -16.49 -13.76 10.59
CA LEU A 240 -15.12 -14.11 10.97
C LEU A 240 -14.91 -15.63 11.03
N SER A 241 -15.93 -16.42 11.37
CA SER A 241 -15.83 -17.89 11.31
C SER A 241 -15.68 -18.36 9.86
N VAL A 242 -16.38 -17.75 8.90
CA VAL A 242 -16.19 -18.01 7.46
C VAL A 242 -14.76 -17.72 7.04
N ILE A 243 -14.22 -16.56 7.41
CA ILE A 243 -12.83 -16.18 7.11
C ILE A 243 -11.86 -17.21 7.70
N ARG A 244 -11.99 -17.53 8.99
CA ARG A 244 -11.07 -18.46 9.67
C ARG A 244 -11.14 -19.88 9.11
N THR A 245 -12.32 -20.35 8.73
CA THR A 245 -12.52 -21.71 8.24
C THR A 245 -12.04 -21.88 6.80
N ASN A 246 -12.23 -20.86 5.96
CA ASN A 246 -12.02 -20.99 4.51
C ASN A 246 -10.73 -20.31 4.02
N LEU A 247 -10.21 -19.31 4.74
CA LEU A 247 -9.16 -18.41 4.23
C LEU A 247 -7.86 -18.41 5.07
N ALA A 248 -7.77 -19.25 6.10
CA ALA A 248 -6.63 -19.23 7.03
C ALA A 248 -5.45 -20.11 6.61
N THR A 249 -5.68 -21.24 5.93
CA THR A 249 -4.64 -22.29 5.74
C THR A 249 -4.26 -22.49 4.28
N ASP A 250 -5.24 -22.73 3.41
CA ASP A 250 -4.99 -23.12 2.00
C ASP A 250 -5.25 -21.97 1.00
N SER A 251 -5.66 -20.80 1.51
CA SER A 251 -5.94 -19.63 0.68
C SER A 251 -4.67 -18.90 0.27
N PRO A 252 -4.56 -18.45 -1.00
CA PRO A 252 -3.54 -17.52 -1.42
C PRO A 252 -3.46 -16.33 -0.46
N THR A 253 -2.24 -15.98 -0.07
CA THR A 253 -1.98 -14.82 0.79
C THR A 253 -2.23 -13.53 0.02
N PRO A 254 -2.47 -12.40 0.70
CA PRO A 254 -2.52 -11.10 0.04
C PRO A 254 -1.30 -10.84 -0.85
N ASN A 255 -0.09 -11.18 -0.39
CA ASN A 255 1.13 -11.06 -1.21
C ASN A 255 1.12 -11.98 -2.46
N GLY A 256 0.58 -13.20 -2.35
CA GLY A 256 0.44 -14.10 -3.50
C GLY A 256 -0.53 -13.54 -4.54
N ILE A 257 -1.64 -12.95 -4.09
CA ILE A 257 -2.62 -12.26 -4.94
C ILE A 257 -1.98 -11.01 -5.57
N LEU A 258 -1.25 -10.20 -4.80
CA LEU A 258 -0.50 -9.04 -5.31
C LEU A 258 0.44 -9.45 -6.44
N SER A 259 1.24 -10.49 -6.22
CA SER A 259 2.22 -10.99 -7.18
C SER A 259 1.57 -11.50 -8.47
N THR A 260 0.35 -12.05 -8.37
CA THR A 260 -0.39 -12.61 -9.51
C THR A 260 -1.11 -11.52 -10.31
N PHE A 261 -1.80 -10.61 -9.64
CA PHE A 261 -2.69 -9.66 -10.31
C PHE A 261 -2.08 -8.27 -10.48
N GLY A 262 -1.24 -7.83 -9.55
CA GLY A 262 -0.57 -6.53 -9.58
C GLY A 262 -1.53 -5.38 -9.85
N LYS A 263 -1.18 -4.51 -10.80
CA LYS A 263 -1.97 -3.32 -11.19
C LYS A 263 -3.39 -3.63 -11.67
N ARG A 264 -3.69 -4.88 -12.05
CA ARG A 264 -5.06 -5.31 -12.44
C ARG A 264 -6.05 -5.30 -11.28
N LEU A 265 -5.57 -5.19 -10.04
CA LEU A 265 -6.40 -4.98 -8.85
C LEU A 265 -6.91 -3.53 -8.73
N LEU A 266 -6.30 -2.60 -9.45
CA LEU A 266 -6.61 -1.18 -9.38
C LEU A 266 -7.57 -0.75 -10.49
N VAL A 267 -8.36 0.27 -10.21
CA VAL A 267 -9.06 1.03 -11.24
C VAL A 267 -8.03 1.69 -12.16
N GLN A 268 -8.30 1.70 -13.47
CA GLN A 268 -7.46 2.33 -14.50
C GLN A 268 -6.97 3.72 -14.05
N GLU A 269 -5.71 4.05 -14.34
CA GLU A 269 -5.01 5.30 -13.94
C GLU A 269 -4.72 5.47 -12.44
N ASP A 270 -5.13 4.56 -11.55
CA ASP A 270 -4.69 4.67 -10.16
C ASP A 270 -3.20 4.32 -9.99
N PRO A 271 -2.51 5.02 -9.07
CA PRO A 271 -1.09 4.84 -8.88
C PRO A 271 -0.79 3.47 -8.24
N GLU A 272 0.33 2.85 -8.63
CA GLU A 272 0.75 1.55 -8.11
C GLU A 272 0.89 1.50 -6.59
N CYS A 273 1.27 2.63 -5.97
CA CYS A 273 1.39 2.71 -4.52
C CYS A 273 0.06 2.46 -3.77
N SER A 274 -1.09 2.52 -4.47
CA SER A 274 -2.38 2.12 -3.92
C SER A 274 -2.50 0.61 -3.66
N LEU A 275 -1.63 -0.23 -4.25
CA LEU A 275 -1.57 -1.67 -3.94
C LEU A 275 -1.13 -1.94 -2.50
N LEU A 276 -0.51 -0.97 -1.84
CA LEU A 276 -0.09 -1.07 -0.45
C LEU A 276 -1.15 -0.50 0.52
N ASP A 277 -2.34 -0.14 0.02
CA ASP A 277 -3.45 0.32 0.86
C ASP A 277 -3.97 -0.82 1.71
N ARG A 278 -3.92 -0.66 3.03
CA ARG A 278 -4.52 -1.64 3.95
C ARG A 278 -6.01 -1.86 3.65
N LYS A 279 -6.75 -0.81 3.26
CA LYS A 279 -8.17 -0.90 2.88
C LYS A 279 -8.40 -1.73 1.61
N LEU A 280 -7.50 -1.75 0.62
CA LEU A 280 -7.62 -2.66 -0.53
C LEU A 280 -7.67 -4.10 -0.02
N TRP A 281 -6.74 -4.49 0.85
CA TRP A 281 -6.65 -5.88 1.32
C TRP A 281 -7.77 -6.28 2.29
N ILE A 282 -8.28 -5.34 3.09
CA ILE A 282 -9.50 -5.56 3.89
C ILE A 282 -10.70 -5.78 2.97
N SER A 283 -10.87 -4.94 1.96
CA SER A 283 -11.98 -5.04 1.01
C SER A 283 -11.88 -6.31 0.16
N TRP A 284 -10.66 -6.73 -0.18
CA TRP A 284 -10.43 -7.99 -0.87
C TRP A 284 -10.82 -9.19 0.00
N LEU A 285 -10.53 -9.16 1.31
CA LEU A 285 -10.97 -10.18 2.26
C LEU A 285 -12.50 -10.26 2.34
N GLU A 286 -13.18 -9.11 2.41
CA GLU A 286 -14.64 -9.03 2.39
C GLU A 286 -15.23 -9.56 1.07
N TYR A 287 -14.61 -9.24 -0.06
CA TYR A 287 -14.95 -9.78 -1.38
C TYR A 287 -14.80 -11.30 -1.47
N LEU A 288 -13.72 -11.87 -0.92
CA LEU A 288 -13.53 -13.32 -0.86
C LEU A 288 -14.59 -13.97 0.04
N THR A 289 -14.87 -13.36 1.19
CA THR A 289 -15.90 -13.83 2.12
C THR A 289 -17.27 -13.86 1.44
N LEU A 290 -17.66 -12.78 0.74
CA LEU A 290 -18.86 -12.73 -0.10
C LEU A 290 -18.87 -13.85 -1.13
N SER A 291 -17.76 -14.06 -1.84
CA SER A 291 -17.65 -15.09 -2.86
C SER A 291 -17.87 -16.49 -2.27
N VAL A 292 -17.28 -16.78 -1.10
CA VAL A 292 -17.49 -18.04 -0.37
C VAL A 292 -18.96 -18.22 0.04
N LEU A 293 -19.62 -17.18 0.53
CA LEU A 293 -21.05 -17.24 0.89
C LEU A 293 -21.93 -17.58 -0.33
N LEU A 294 -21.61 -17.00 -1.49
CA LEU A 294 -22.40 -17.16 -2.70
C LEU A 294 -22.18 -18.52 -3.38
N ASP A 295 -20.92 -18.96 -3.45
CA ASP A 295 -20.53 -20.13 -4.25
C ASP A 295 -20.37 -21.41 -3.45
N ARG A 296 -20.11 -21.31 -2.14
CA ARG A 296 -19.82 -22.44 -1.24
C ARG A 296 -18.75 -23.39 -1.83
N PRO A 297 -17.56 -22.88 -2.18
CA PRO A 297 -16.48 -23.73 -2.69
C PRO A 297 -16.04 -24.73 -1.62
N GLN A 298 -15.48 -25.87 -2.06
CA GLN A 298 -14.88 -26.83 -1.13
C GLN A 298 -13.57 -26.29 -0.53
N VAL A 299 -12.76 -25.61 -1.35
CA VAL A 299 -11.48 -25.00 -0.97
C VAL A 299 -11.37 -23.65 -1.69
N VAL A 300 -10.76 -22.67 -1.03
CA VAL A 300 -10.46 -21.36 -1.61
C VAL A 300 -8.99 -21.33 -2.00
N ASP A 301 -8.63 -21.97 -3.11
CA ASP A 301 -7.25 -22.02 -3.63
C ASP A 301 -7.04 -21.04 -4.80
N ALA A 302 -5.86 -21.09 -5.43
CA ALA A 302 -5.54 -20.27 -6.59
C ALA A 302 -6.48 -20.53 -7.78
N ASP A 303 -6.90 -21.78 -7.99
CA ASP A 303 -7.81 -22.15 -9.08
C ASP A 303 -9.18 -21.54 -8.85
N TYR A 304 -9.71 -21.59 -7.63
CA TYR A 304 -10.95 -20.92 -7.28
C TYR A 304 -10.87 -19.41 -7.53
N ILE A 305 -9.79 -18.74 -7.09
CA ILE A 305 -9.60 -17.31 -7.36
C ILE A 305 -9.57 -17.02 -8.86
N GLU A 306 -8.94 -17.88 -9.66
CA GLU A 306 -8.93 -17.72 -11.12
C GLU A 306 -10.33 -17.88 -11.71
N THR A 307 -11.15 -18.82 -11.21
CA THR A 307 -12.55 -18.96 -11.67
C THR A 307 -13.39 -17.71 -11.38
N LEU A 308 -13.09 -16.98 -10.29
CA LEU A 308 -13.80 -15.74 -9.95
C LEU A 308 -13.65 -14.69 -11.05
N ARG A 309 -12.55 -14.66 -11.80
CA ARG A 309 -12.32 -13.69 -12.88
C ARG A 309 -13.44 -13.63 -13.91
N SER A 310 -14.05 -14.78 -14.19
CA SER A 310 -15.14 -14.91 -15.15
C SER A 310 -16.50 -14.51 -14.58
N ARG A 311 -16.66 -14.49 -13.25
CA ARG A 311 -17.95 -14.32 -12.58
C ARG A 311 -18.06 -12.99 -11.81
N ARG A 312 -17.02 -12.65 -11.05
CA ARG A 312 -16.96 -11.48 -10.16
C ARG A 312 -15.57 -10.84 -10.21
N ARG A 313 -15.48 -9.62 -10.73
CA ARG A 313 -14.26 -8.81 -10.70
C ARG A 313 -14.26 -7.91 -9.46
N PHE A 314 -13.15 -7.84 -8.75
CA PHE A 314 -12.93 -6.78 -7.75
C PHE A 314 -11.92 -5.77 -8.29
N LEU A 315 -12.21 -4.49 -8.09
CA LEU A 315 -11.32 -3.37 -8.39
C LEU A 315 -11.25 -2.43 -7.18
N TYR A 316 -10.10 -1.81 -6.99
CA TYR A 316 -9.90 -0.84 -5.92
C TYR A 316 -9.46 0.50 -6.45
N SER A 317 -9.94 1.56 -5.83
CA SER A 317 -9.41 2.89 -6.06
C SER A 317 -8.73 3.51 -4.86
N GLY A 318 -7.54 4.08 -5.07
CA GLY A 318 -6.84 4.89 -4.08
C GLY A 318 -7.50 6.25 -3.80
N SER A 319 -8.59 6.58 -4.50
CA SER A 319 -9.30 7.85 -4.39
C SER A 319 -10.09 7.98 -3.08
N ASP A 320 -10.02 9.18 -2.47
CA ASP A 320 -10.89 9.59 -1.36
C ASP A 320 -12.23 10.20 -1.85
N GLY A 321 -12.49 10.17 -3.16
CA GLY A 321 -13.73 10.68 -3.75
C GLY A 321 -14.83 9.63 -3.83
N GLU A 322 -16.07 10.08 -4.05
CA GLU A 322 -17.20 9.17 -4.28
C GLU A 322 -16.97 8.27 -5.50
N TRP A 323 -17.28 6.98 -5.37
CA TRP A 323 -17.00 6.00 -6.42
C TRP A 323 -17.69 6.27 -7.76
N THR A 324 -18.86 6.92 -7.69
CA THR A 324 -19.59 7.33 -8.90
C THR A 324 -18.83 8.36 -9.75
N ALA A 325 -17.82 9.03 -9.20
CA ALA A 325 -17.02 10.01 -9.93
C ALA A 325 -15.98 9.38 -10.87
N PHE A 326 -15.67 8.09 -10.72
CA PHE A 326 -14.64 7.41 -11.51
C PHE A 326 -15.16 6.15 -12.23
N VAL A 327 -16.46 6.10 -12.53
CA VAL A 327 -17.08 4.97 -13.25
C VAL A 327 -16.49 4.76 -14.64
N GLU A 328 -16.17 5.83 -15.36
CA GLU A 328 -15.51 5.73 -16.68
C GLU A 328 -14.16 4.99 -16.59
N ARG A 329 -13.36 5.28 -15.56
CA ARG A 329 -12.09 4.60 -15.31
C ARG A 329 -12.30 3.14 -14.90
N ILE A 330 -13.35 2.82 -14.15
CA ILE A 330 -13.73 1.42 -13.84
C ILE A 330 -14.02 0.66 -15.13
N ILE A 331 -14.81 1.25 -16.03
CA ILE A 331 -15.16 0.70 -17.35
C ILE A 331 -13.90 0.45 -18.20
N GLN A 332 -12.91 1.33 -18.12
CA GLN A 332 -11.65 1.22 -18.86
C GLN A 332 -10.65 0.23 -18.25
N SER A 333 -10.93 -0.34 -17.08
CA SER A 333 -10.06 -1.29 -16.38
C SER A 333 -10.08 -2.69 -17.03
N ASP A 334 -9.24 -3.60 -16.54
CA ASP A 334 -9.17 -4.99 -17.05
C ASP A 334 -10.43 -5.81 -16.68
N LEU A 335 -11.41 -5.80 -17.58
CA LEU A 335 -12.67 -6.55 -17.49
C LEU A 335 -12.78 -7.67 -18.54
N GLY A 336 -11.71 -7.97 -19.29
CA GLY A 336 -11.78 -8.76 -20.53
C GLY A 336 -12.31 -10.18 -20.35
N ASP A 337 -11.97 -10.83 -19.22
CA ASP A 337 -12.37 -12.22 -18.94
C ASP A 337 -13.76 -12.34 -18.31
N LEU A 338 -14.43 -11.22 -18.01
CA LEU A 338 -15.70 -11.22 -17.31
C LEU A 338 -16.83 -11.68 -18.26
N ALA A 339 -17.64 -12.64 -17.80
CA ALA A 339 -18.78 -13.13 -18.55
C ALA A 339 -19.87 -12.05 -18.73
N ASP A 340 -20.71 -12.25 -19.74
CA ASP A 340 -21.88 -11.40 -19.96
C ASP A 340 -22.86 -11.63 -18.80
N ASP A 341 -23.21 -10.58 -18.05
CA ASP A 341 -23.91 -10.63 -16.74
C ASP A 341 -23.04 -10.66 -15.48
N GLY A 342 -21.71 -10.68 -15.66
CA GLY A 342 -20.76 -10.67 -14.56
C GLY A 342 -20.89 -9.45 -13.64
N LEU A 343 -20.34 -9.59 -12.44
CA LEU A 343 -20.39 -8.58 -11.39
C LEU A 343 -19.03 -7.91 -11.22
N VAL A 344 -19.01 -6.57 -11.19
CA VAL A 344 -17.88 -5.77 -10.77
C VAL A 344 -18.18 -5.21 -9.40
N LEU A 345 -17.28 -5.47 -8.45
CA LEU A 345 -17.27 -4.90 -7.12
C LEU A 345 -16.14 -3.90 -7.03
N VAL A 346 -16.46 -2.68 -6.64
CA VAL A 346 -15.48 -1.63 -6.40
C VAL A 346 -15.42 -1.27 -4.92
N SER A 347 -14.24 -0.98 -4.42
CA SER A 347 -14.06 -0.28 -3.14
C SER A 347 -13.02 0.82 -3.32
N ASN A 348 -12.99 1.79 -2.43
CA ASN A 348 -12.01 2.85 -2.45
C ASN A 348 -11.51 3.22 -1.05
N ARG A 349 -10.65 4.22 -0.96
CA ARG A 349 -9.99 4.59 0.30
C ARG A 349 -10.91 5.20 1.34
N ILE A 350 -12.07 5.72 0.95
CA ILE A 350 -13.05 6.28 1.89
C ILE A 350 -13.39 5.23 2.96
N GLU A 351 -13.23 5.62 4.23
CA GLU A 351 -13.72 4.84 5.35
C GLU A 351 -15.22 5.11 5.56
N GLY A 352 -15.98 4.04 5.76
CA GLY A 352 -17.43 4.09 5.90
C GLY A 352 -18.16 3.85 4.58
N SER A 353 -19.47 3.94 4.64
CA SER A 353 -20.34 3.57 3.53
C SER A 353 -20.43 4.70 2.50
N PRO A 354 -20.36 4.41 1.20
CA PRO A 354 -20.49 5.43 0.17
C PRO A 354 -21.86 6.11 0.27
N ALA A 355 -21.93 7.40 -0.06
CA ALA A 355 -23.21 8.10 -0.07
C ALA A 355 -24.22 7.46 -1.04
N LYS A 356 -23.71 6.86 -2.12
CA LYS A 356 -24.50 6.08 -3.09
C LYS A 356 -24.17 4.60 -2.98
N THR A 357 -25.13 3.82 -2.48
CA THR A 357 -25.08 2.35 -2.49
C THR A 357 -25.70 1.74 -3.75
N ARG A 358 -26.41 2.54 -4.56
CA ARG A 358 -27.14 2.07 -5.74
C ARG A 358 -26.19 1.48 -6.79
N SER A 359 -26.52 0.30 -7.27
CA SER A 359 -25.80 -0.36 -8.36
C SER A 359 -26.00 0.33 -9.70
N ILE A 360 -24.98 0.27 -10.54
CA ILE A 360 -25.09 0.57 -11.97
C ILE A 360 -25.29 -0.78 -12.65
N ARG A 361 -26.54 -1.05 -13.04
CA ARG A 361 -26.96 -2.36 -13.54
C ARG A 361 -26.63 -2.60 -15.01
N ASP A 362 -26.30 -1.53 -15.71
CA ASP A 362 -25.94 -1.56 -17.12
C ASP A 362 -24.85 -0.52 -17.38
N LEU A 363 -23.60 -0.97 -17.30
CA LEU A 363 -22.43 -0.13 -17.56
C LEU A 363 -22.40 0.42 -18.99
N SER A 364 -23.07 -0.23 -19.95
CA SER A 364 -23.15 0.26 -21.33
C SER A 364 -23.87 1.61 -21.42
N ARG A 365 -24.76 1.93 -20.47
CA ARG A 365 -25.49 3.21 -20.41
C ARG A 365 -24.64 4.38 -19.89
N VAL A 366 -23.46 4.09 -19.36
CA VAL A 366 -22.52 5.09 -18.82
C VAL A 366 -21.44 5.43 -19.85
N VAL A 367 -21.28 4.62 -20.90
CA VAL A 367 -20.36 4.91 -22.00
C VAL A 367 -20.87 6.15 -22.74
N PRO A 368 -20.10 7.25 -22.82
CA PRO A 368 -20.49 8.40 -23.62
C PRO A 368 -20.62 7.98 -25.09
N ASP A 369 -21.67 8.48 -25.73
CA ASP A 369 -21.97 8.22 -27.14
C ASP A 369 -20.78 8.63 -28.02
N ILE A 370 -20.04 7.64 -28.52
CA ILE A 370 -18.91 7.80 -29.46
C ILE A 370 -19.35 8.42 -30.81
N GLY A 371 -20.64 8.68 -31.01
CA GLY A 371 -21.18 9.46 -32.13
C GLY A 371 -21.21 10.98 -31.94
N LEU A 372 -20.88 11.52 -30.76
CA LEU A 372 -20.82 12.96 -30.51
C LEU A 372 -19.34 13.43 -30.46
N PRO A 373 -18.88 14.20 -31.47
CA PRO A 373 -17.49 14.63 -31.52
C PRO A 373 -17.23 15.69 -30.45
N LEU A 374 -16.71 15.28 -29.29
CA LEU A 374 -15.98 16.16 -28.39
C LEU A 374 -14.61 16.40 -29.00
N SER A 375 -14.51 17.43 -29.84
CA SER A 375 -13.28 18.09 -30.28
C SER A 375 -11.99 17.25 -30.24
N GLY A 376 -11.71 16.54 -31.34
CA GLY A 376 -10.35 16.41 -31.86
C GLY A 376 -9.41 15.42 -31.17
N ALA A 377 -9.71 14.12 -31.22
CA ALA A 377 -8.71 13.06 -31.43
C ALA A 377 -9.42 11.75 -31.80
N LEU A 378 -9.23 11.29 -33.03
CA LEU A 378 -9.59 9.93 -33.44
C LEU A 378 -8.44 9.02 -33.03
N ASP A 379 -8.64 8.18 -32.02
CA ASP A 379 -7.64 7.19 -31.61
C ASP A 379 -7.95 5.81 -32.19
N ILE A 380 -6.90 5.16 -32.67
CA ILE A 380 -6.94 4.01 -33.57
C ILE A 380 -6.93 2.73 -32.72
N GLY A 381 -8.12 2.18 -32.47
CA GLY A 381 -8.39 0.73 -32.38
C GLY A 381 -7.57 -0.15 -31.41
N ILE A 382 -8.09 -0.34 -30.19
CA ILE A 382 -8.19 -1.68 -29.61
C ILE A 382 -9.68 -2.02 -29.58
N PRO A 383 -10.16 -3.09 -30.23
CA PRO A 383 -11.54 -3.51 -30.12
C PRO A 383 -11.77 -4.03 -28.70
N ARG A 384 -12.14 -3.13 -27.78
CA ARG A 384 -12.63 -3.53 -26.46
C ARG A 384 -13.96 -4.25 -26.67
N LYS A 385 -14.11 -5.44 -26.09
CA LYS A 385 -15.39 -6.16 -26.07
C LYS A 385 -16.46 -5.16 -25.60
N PRO A 386 -17.59 -5.01 -26.30
CA PRO A 386 -18.68 -4.17 -25.81
C PRO A 386 -18.97 -4.60 -24.38
N ILE A 387 -18.93 -3.66 -23.44
CA ILE A 387 -19.25 -3.97 -22.05
C ILE A 387 -20.69 -4.45 -22.08
N GLY A 388 -20.88 -5.74 -21.85
CA GLY A 388 -22.20 -6.36 -21.83
C GLY A 388 -23.03 -5.84 -20.65
N LYS A 389 -24.07 -6.57 -20.28
CA LYS A 389 -24.91 -6.26 -19.11
C LYS A 389 -24.18 -6.55 -17.79
N VAL A 390 -23.00 -5.97 -17.60
CA VAL A 390 -22.18 -6.10 -16.41
C VAL A 390 -22.78 -5.20 -15.32
N LYS A 391 -22.88 -5.76 -14.12
CA LYS A 391 -23.42 -5.06 -12.95
C LYS A 391 -22.26 -4.49 -12.14
N LEU A 392 -22.36 -3.24 -11.71
CA LEU A 392 -21.36 -2.58 -10.86
C LEU A 392 -21.97 -2.21 -9.51
N PHE A 393 -21.29 -2.62 -8.44
CA PHE A 393 -21.65 -2.35 -7.05
C PHE A 393 -20.44 -1.83 -6.29
N HIS A 394 -20.67 -0.89 -5.37
CA HIS A 394 -19.69 -0.59 -4.34
C HIS A 394 -19.78 -1.62 -3.21
N LEU A 395 -18.66 -2.23 -2.81
CA LEU A 395 -18.64 -3.33 -1.85
C LEU A 395 -19.22 -2.92 -0.49
N ASP A 396 -18.74 -1.84 0.10
CA ASP A 396 -19.26 -1.34 1.38
C ASP A 396 -20.74 -0.94 1.28
N GLY A 397 -21.18 -0.47 0.10
CA GLY A 397 -22.59 -0.12 -0.14
C GLY A 397 -23.48 -1.37 -0.20
N LEU A 398 -22.97 -2.44 -0.82
CA LEU A 398 -23.64 -3.74 -0.86
C LEU A 398 -23.76 -4.35 0.54
N HIS A 399 -22.73 -4.22 1.39
CA HIS A 399 -22.79 -4.63 2.80
C HIS A 399 -23.86 -3.85 3.57
N MET A 400 -23.96 -2.53 3.36
CA MET A 400 -25.03 -1.74 3.98
C MET A 400 -26.42 -2.23 3.58
N ASP A 401 -26.62 -2.52 2.30
CA ASP A 401 -27.93 -2.90 1.78
C ASP A 401 -28.35 -4.31 2.20
N CYS A 402 -27.41 -5.24 2.29
CA CYS A 402 -27.71 -6.65 2.58
C CYS A 402 -27.64 -6.98 4.08
N ILE A 403 -26.84 -6.23 4.85
CA ILE A 403 -26.58 -6.52 6.26
C ILE A 403 -27.20 -5.45 7.15
N VAL A 404 -26.73 -4.20 7.05
CA VAL A 404 -27.10 -3.16 8.03
C VAL A 404 -28.57 -2.74 7.91
N ARG A 405 -29.06 -2.48 6.70
CA ARG A 405 -30.45 -2.09 6.44
C ARG A 405 -31.47 -3.22 6.62
N GLN A 406 -30.97 -4.43 6.87
CA GLN A 406 -31.77 -5.64 7.05
C GLN A 406 -31.51 -6.25 8.44
N GLU A 407 -31.10 -5.43 9.41
CA GLU A 407 -30.72 -5.86 10.75
C GLU A 407 -31.79 -6.75 11.40
N GLU A 408 -33.08 -6.44 11.20
CA GLU A 408 -34.20 -7.22 11.73
C GLU A 408 -34.18 -8.70 11.32
N LEU A 409 -33.63 -9.04 10.15
CA LEU A 409 -33.53 -10.42 9.66
C LEU A 409 -32.54 -11.25 10.48
N TYR A 410 -31.63 -10.58 11.18
CA TYR A 410 -30.52 -11.20 11.90
C TYR A 410 -30.64 -11.08 13.41
N ASP A 411 -31.76 -10.54 13.92
CA ASP A 411 -31.97 -10.22 15.33
C ASP A 411 -31.55 -11.41 16.22
N ASN A 412 -30.64 -11.14 17.15
CA ASN A 412 -30.12 -12.13 18.08
C ASN A 412 -31.23 -12.80 18.91
N LYS A 413 -32.35 -12.12 19.15
CA LYS A 413 -33.51 -12.66 19.88
C LYS A 413 -34.22 -13.80 19.14
N LEU A 414 -34.01 -13.93 17.83
CA LEU A 414 -34.58 -15.00 17.02
C LEU A 414 -33.93 -16.37 17.30
N GLY A 415 -32.80 -16.41 18.02
CA GLY A 415 -32.14 -17.67 18.39
C GLY A 415 -31.65 -18.48 17.20
N LEU A 416 -31.38 -17.83 16.07
CA LEU A 416 -30.92 -18.48 14.84
C LEU A 416 -29.57 -19.17 15.09
N ASP A 417 -29.33 -20.30 14.44
CA ASP A 417 -27.99 -20.90 14.40
C ASP A 417 -27.10 -20.22 13.35
N GLU A 418 -25.80 -20.53 13.39
CA GLU A 418 -24.80 -19.98 12.46
C GLU A 418 -25.13 -20.33 11.00
N HIS A 419 -25.57 -21.56 10.74
CA HIS A 419 -25.89 -22.03 9.39
C HIS A 419 -27.03 -21.21 8.77
N THR A 420 -28.08 -20.95 9.55
CA THR A 420 -29.26 -20.19 9.13
C THR A 420 -28.89 -18.73 8.84
N VAL A 421 -28.04 -18.11 9.67
CA VAL A 421 -27.55 -16.74 9.40
C VAL A 421 -26.76 -16.67 8.10
N LEU A 422 -25.86 -17.63 7.86
CA LEU A 422 -25.08 -17.69 6.63
C LEU A 422 -25.98 -17.87 5.39
N GLN A 423 -27.06 -18.64 5.51
CA GLN A 423 -28.07 -18.77 4.44
C GLN A 423 -28.76 -17.44 4.17
N LEU A 424 -29.28 -16.77 5.21
CA LEU A 424 -29.95 -15.46 5.08
C LEU A 424 -29.02 -14.41 4.45
N LEU A 425 -27.76 -14.35 4.89
CA LEU A 425 -26.75 -13.46 4.30
C LEU A 425 -26.56 -13.74 2.81
N ALA A 426 -26.37 -15.01 2.44
CA ALA A 426 -26.20 -15.40 1.04
C ALA A 426 -27.44 -15.07 0.19
N GLU A 427 -28.64 -15.25 0.73
CA GLU A 427 -29.90 -14.90 0.08
C GLU A 427 -30.06 -13.38 -0.11
N ALA A 428 -29.74 -12.58 0.91
CA ALA A 428 -29.77 -11.13 0.83
C ALA A 428 -28.83 -10.61 -0.27
N TYR A 429 -27.59 -11.13 -0.34
CA TYR A 429 -26.66 -10.77 -1.42
C TYR A 429 -27.15 -11.21 -2.80
N ARG A 430 -27.66 -12.44 -2.95
CA ARG A 430 -28.23 -12.91 -4.22
C ARG A 430 -29.39 -12.05 -4.67
N ALA A 431 -30.29 -11.69 -3.75
CA ALA A 431 -31.44 -10.83 -4.03
C ALA A 431 -30.97 -9.44 -4.49
N SER A 432 -30.01 -8.83 -3.80
CA SER A 432 -29.48 -7.52 -4.17
C SER A 432 -28.77 -7.52 -5.53
N ILE A 433 -28.01 -8.57 -5.84
CA ILE A 433 -27.35 -8.73 -7.14
C ILE A 433 -28.35 -9.02 -8.28
N ALA A 434 -29.47 -9.69 -7.98
CA ALA A 434 -30.49 -10.02 -8.97
C ALA A 434 -31.40 -8.84 -9.34
N GLN A 435 -31.71 -7.97 -8.37
CA GLN A 435 -32.53 -6.77 -8.56
C GLN A 435 -31.87 -5.77 -9.48
#